data_AF-A0A524F1D0-F1
#
_entry.id   AF-A0A524F1D0-F1
#
_cell.length_a   1.000
_cell.length_b   1.000
_cell.length_c   1.000
_cell.angle_alpha   90.00
_cell.angle_beta   90.00
_cell.angle_gamma   90.00
#
_symmetry.space_group_name_H-M   'P 1'
#
loop_
_entity.id
_entity.type
_entity.pdbx_description
1 polymer ?
#
loop_
_entity_poly.entity_id
_entity_poly.type
_entity_poly.pdbx_seq_one_letter_code
_entity_poly.pdbx_strand_id
1 'polypeptide(L)'
;MSDLEGLTKRLLQKGKSDEEIISRLIQEYQDFKDIDENYASRLAKAVLTECKKSISLSISDGIINDILKINKAEITVGKQGVGCRGAGDF
;
A
#
# COMPACT_ATOMS: atom_id res chain seq x y z
N MET A 1 5.96 11.62 -0.68
CA MET A 1 5.64 10.62 0.35
C MET A 1 5.10 9.39 -0.35
N SER A 2 5.82 8.27 -0.30
CA SER A 2 5.35 7.02 -0.90
C SER A 2 4.12 6.48 -0.14
N ASP A 3 3.28 5.73 -0.85
CA ASP A 3 2.23 4.91 -0.25
C ASP A 3 2.90 3.83 0.64
N LEU A 4 2.83 4.03 1.96
CA LEU A 4 3.48 3.15 2.94
C LEU A 4 2.81 1.78 3.01
N GLU A 5 1.49 1.72 2.85
CA GLU A 5 0.73 0.47 2.84
C GLU A 5 1.10 -0.32 1.57
N GLY A 6 1.04 0.33 0.41
CA GLY A 6 1.43 -0.28 -0.86
C GLY A 6 2.89 -0.72 -0.88
N LEU A 7 3.81 0.07 -0.33
CA LEU A 7 5.21 -0.30 -0.18
C LEU A 7 5.36 -1.54 0.71
N THR A 8 4.73 -1.54 1.89
CA THR A 8 4.78 -2.66 2.85
C THR A 8 4.23 -3.94 2.23
N LYS A 9 3.06 -3.87 1.59
CA LYS A 9 2.44 -5.01 0.89
C LYS A 9 3.33 -5.57 -0.21
N ARG A 10 3.97 -4.72 -1.01
CA ARG A 10 4.92 -5.15 -2.06
C ARG A 10 6.15 -5.82 -1.48
N LEU A 11 6.70 -5.32 -0.37
CA LEU A 11 7.88 -5.93 0.26
C LEU A 11 7.53 -7.29 0.90
N LEU A 12 6.37 -7.39 1.55
CA LEU A 12 5.83 -8.66 2.05
C LEU A 12 5.65 -9.69 0.91
N GLN A 13 5.09 -9.28 -0.23
CA GLN A 13 4.96 -10.15 -1.40
C GLN A 13 6.30 -10.60 -1.99
N LYS A 14 7.35 -9.78 -1.84
CA LYS A 14 8.71 -10.13 -2.25
C LYS A 14 9.44 -11.03 -1.25
N GLY A 15 8.79 -11.43 -0.16
CA GLY A 15 9.37 -12.33 0.86
C GLY A 15 10.46 -11.69 1.71
N LYS A 16 10.43 -10.36 1.87
CA LYS A 16 11.39 -9.63 2.73
C LYS A 16 11.11 -9.88 4.21
N SER A 17 12.17 -9.83 5.03
CA SER A 17 12.03 -9.99 6.47
C SER A 17 11.36 -8.76 7.11
N ASP A 18 10.78 -8.95 8.28
CA ASP A 18 10.14 -7.86 9.03
C ASP A 18 11.13 -6.74 9.35
N GLU A 19 12.36 -7.09 9.70
CA GLU A 19 13.42 -6.13 10.01
C GLU A 19 13.81 -5.30 8.79
N GLU A 20 13.95 -5.94 7.62
CA GLU A 20 14.23 -5.24 6.35
C GLU A 20 13.10 -4.26 6.01
N ILE A 21 11.85 -4.67 6.19
CA ILE A 21 10.68 -3.83 5.93
C ILE A 21 10.62 -2.64 6.89
N ILE A 22 10.81 -2.88 8.18
CA ILE A 22 10.82 -1.84 9.20
C ILE A 22 11.91 -0.82 8.92
N SER A 23 13.14 -1.27 8.61
CA SER A 23 14.25 -0.38 8.27
C SER A 23 13.92 0.50 7.05
N ARG A 24 13.36 -0.09 5.99
CA ARG A 24 12.96 0.67 4.80
C ARG A 24 11.87 1.69 5.08
N LEU A 25 10.91 1.38 5.96
CA LEU A 25 9.84 2.29 6.38
C LEU A 25 10.36 3.42 7.27
N ILE A 26 11.30 3.15 8.18
CA ILE A 26 11.95 4.18 9.00
C ILE A 26 12.66 5.20 8.11
N GLN A 27 13.41 4.72 7.12
CA GLN A 27 14.07 5.59 6.15
C GLN A 27 13.04 6.46 5.41
N GLU A 28 11.96 5.85 4.91
CA GLU A 28 10.89 6.61 4.24
C GLU A 28 10.27 7.67 5.16
N TYR A 29 10.10 7.39 6.45
CA TYR A 29 9.62 8.39 7.39
C TYR A 29 10.61 9.54 7.56
N GLN A 30 11.89 9.26 7.75
CA GLN A 30 12.92 10.29 7.94
C GLN A 30 13.17 11.12 6.68
N ASP A 31 13.02 10.53 5.50
CA ASP A 31 13.16 11.25 4.22
C ASP A 31 12.09 12.35 4.04
N PHE A 32 10.89 12.16 4.62
CA PHE A 32 9.75 13.06 4.43
C PHE A 32 9.28 13.77 5.70
N LYS A 33 9.74 13.36 6.88
CA LYS A 33 9.29 13.89 8.17
C LYS A 33 10.47 14.08 9.12
N ASP A 34 10.47 15.22 9.81
CA ASP A 34 11.39 15.49 10.91
C ASP A 34 10.87 14.83 12.19
N ILE A 35 11.11 13.53 12.33
CA ILE A 35 10.74 12.74 13.51
C ILE A 35 11.92 11.89 13.98
N ASP A 36 11.96 11.61 15.28
CA ASP A 36 12.99 10.76 15.85
C ASP A 36 12.85 9.30 15.38
N GLU A 37 13.98 8.60 15.37
CA GLU A 37 14.07 7.22 14.90
C GLU A 37 13.20 6.25 15.72
N ASN A 38 13.04 6.50 17.03
CA ASN A 38 12.23 5.63 17.89
C ASN A 38 10.74 5.78 17.55
N TYR A 39 10.28 7.02 17.34
CA TYR A 39 8.92 7.28 16.87
C TYR A 39 8.70 6.73 15.45
N ALA A 40 9.63 6.93 14.53
CA ALA A 40 9.58 6.33 13.19
C ALA A 40 9.50 4.80 13.24
N SER A 41 10.28 4.16 14.12
CA SER A 41 10.27 2.70 14.33
C SER A 41 8.93 2.20 14.84
N ARG A 42 8.31 2.93 15.79
CA ARG A 42 6.98 2.59 16.30
C ARG A 42 5.92 2.69 15.20
N LEU A 43 5.98 3.72 14.37
CA LEU A 43 5.06 3.88 13.24
C LEU A 43 5.26 2.78 12.19
N ALA A 44 6.51 2.48 11.82
CA ALA A 44 6.84 1.41 10.88
C ALA A 44 6.31 0.04 11.36
N LYS A 45 6.49 -0.29 12.65
CA LYS A 45 5.94 -1.52 13.25
C LYS A 45 4.43 -1.55 13.23
N ALA A 46 3.77 -0.43 13.49
CA ALA A 46 2.31 -0.32 13.46
C ALA A 46 1.77 -0.57 12.04
N VAL A 47 2.37 0.05 11.03
CA VAL A 47 2.02 -0.15 9.61
C VAL A 47 2.22 -1.62 9.20
N LEU A 48 3.37 -2.21 9.52
CA LEU A 48 3.63 -3.62 9.21
C LEU A 48 2.60 -4.56 9.84
N THR A 49 2.27 -4.32 11.12
CA THR A 49 1.29 -5.12 11.86
C THR A 49 -0.10 -5.03 11.25
N GLU A 50 -0.54 -3.83 10.89
CA GLU A 50 -1.81 -3.59 10.22
C GLU A 50 -1.84 -4.29 8.86
N CYS A 51 -0.84 -4.09 8.02
CA CYS A 51 -0.75 -4.72 6.70
C CYS A 51 -0.80 -6.25 6.77
N LYS A 52 -0.07 -6.85 7.72
CA LYS A 52 -0.09 -8.31 7.93
C LYS A 52 -1.48 -8.82 8.31
N LYS A 53 -2.15 -8.13 9.25
CA LYS A 53 -3.52 -8.48 9.66
C LYS A 53 -4.48 -8.38 8.47
N SER A 54 -4.41 -7.27 7.74
CA SER A 54 -5.23 -7.00 6.55
C SER A 54 -5.03 -8.03 5.43
N ILE A 55 -3.81 -8.55 5.24
CA ILE A 55 -3.54 -9.66 4.30
C ILE A 55 -4.07 -11.00 4.83
N SER A 56 -3.88 -11.27 6.12
CA SER A 56 -4.26 -12.54 6.75
C SER A 56 -5.77 -12.72 6.97
N LEU A 57 -6.55 -11.65 6.78
CA LEU A 57 -8.01 -11.67 6.88
C LEU A 57 -8.60 -12.55 5.77
N SER A 58 -8.67 -13.85 6.02
CA SER A 58 -9.54 -14.78 5.28
C SER A 58 -10.97 -14.54 5.73
N ILE A 59 -11.68 -13.69 5.00
CA ILE A 59 -13.09 -13.44 5.27
C ILE A 59 -13.87 -14.65 4.79
N SER A 60 -14.39 -15.42 5.75
CA SER A 60 -15.18 -16.64 5.51
C SER A 60 -16.57 -16.35 4.94
N ASP A 61 -17.10 -15.15 5.20
CA ASP A 61 -18.39 -14.71 4.69
C ASP A 61 -18.26 -14.27 3.21
N GLY A 62 -18.94 -15.02 2.33
CA GLY A 62 -18.90 -14.80 0.88
C GLY A 62 -19.34 -13.40 0.47
N ILE A 63 -20.36 -12.82 1.13
CA ILE A 63 -20.90 -11.50 0.77
C ILE A 63 -19.88 -10.41 1.10
N ILE A 64 -19.28 -10.48 2.29
CA ILE A 64 -18.30 -9.48 2.74
C ILE A 64 -17.04 -9.57 1.86
N ASN A 65 -16.62 -10.78 1.51
CA ASN A 65 -15.49 -11.00 0.62
C ASN A 65 -15.76 -10.42 -0.79
N ASP A 66 -16.97 -10.57 -1.32
CA ASP A 66 -17.34 -10.02 -2.63
C ASP A 66 -17.41 -8.50 -2.64
N ILE A 67 -17.82 -7.87 -1.54
CA ILE A 67 -17.81 -6.41 -1.40
C ILE A 67 -16.38 -5.85 -1.31
N LEU A 68 -15.50 -6.53 -0.56
CA LEU A 68 -14.12 -6.06 -0.33
C LEU A 68 -13.17 -6.41 -1.46
N LYS A 69 -13.50 -7.41 -2.28
CA LYS A 69 -12.74 -7.73 -3.49
C LYS A 69 -12.93 -6.63 -4.53
N ILE A 70 -11.85 -5.91 -4.81
CA ILE A 70 -11.79 -5.03 -5.98
C ILE A 70 -11.83 -5.90 -7.24
N ASN A 71 -12.92 -5.82 -7.99
CA ASN A 71 -12.98 -6.30 -9.36
C ASN A 71 -12.15 -5.37 -10.25
N LYS A 72 -10.93 -5.80 -10.58
CA LYS A 72 -10.07 -5.07 -11.50
C LYS A 72 -10.62 -5.21 -12.91
N ALA A 73 -11.04 -4.09 -13.50
CA ALA A 73 -11.50 -4.06 -14.89
C ALA A 73 -10.38 -4.30 -15.92
N GLU A 74 -9.10 -4.30 -15.50
CA GLU A 74 -7.91 -4.40 -16.36
C GLU A 74 -7.84 -3.40 -17.53
N ILE A 75 -8.61 -2.32 -17.44
CA ILE A 75 -8.66 -1.26 -18.44
C ILE A 75 -7.95 -0.03 -17.85
N THR A 76 -6.97 0.48 -18.57
CA THR A 76 -6.33 1.77 -18.26
C THR A 76 -7.23 2.91 -18.73
N VAL A 77 -7.11 4.09 -18.09
CA VAL A 77 -7.90 5.29 -18.43
C VAL A 77 -7.89 5.59 -19.95
N GLY A 78 -6.75 5.43 -20.62
CA GLY A 78 -6.64 5.61 -22.08
C GLY A 78 -7.33 4.55 -22.94
N LYS A 79 -7.58 3.34 -22.43
CA LYS A 79 -8.29 2.26 -23.14
C LYS A 79 -9.81 2.35 -23.01
N GLN A 80 -10.32 2.97 -21.94
CA GLN A 80 -11.77 3.10 -21.72
C GLN A 80 -12.40 4.26 -22.50
N GLY A 81 -11.58 5.07 -23.19
CA GLY A 81 -12.04 6.26 -23.90
C GLY A 81 -12.54 7.31 -22.90
N VAL A 82 -11.64 8.17 -22.43
CA VAL A 82 -12.08 9.41 -21.76
C VAL A 82 -12.58 10.37 -22.83
N GLY A 83 -13.87 10.75 -22.74
CA GLY A 83 -14.50 11.65 -23.69
C GLY A 83 -13.65 12.91 -23.92
N CYS A 84 -13.54 13.30 -25.19
CA CYS A 84 -12.68 14.34 -25.73
C CYS A 84 -12.63 15.60 -24.84
N ARG A 85 -11.60 15.74 -24.02
CA ARG A 85 -11.13 17.06 -23.57
C ARG A 85 -9.96 17.41 -24.49
N GLY A 86 -10.08 18.54 -25.16
CA GLY A 86 -9.24 18.97 -26.28
C GLY A 86 -7.74 18.91 -25.98
N ALA A 87 -6.95 18.85 -27.05
CA ALA A 87 -5.50 18.80 -27.06
C ALA A 87 -4.88 19.68 -25.96
N GLY A 88 -4.38 19.07 -24.89
CA GLY A 88 -3.72 19.83 -23.83
C GLY A 88 -3.63 19.20 -22.45
N ASP A 89 -4.02 17.94 -22.24
CA ASP A 89 -3.93 17.30 -20.91
C ASP A 89 -3.27 15.91 -20.99
N PHE A 90 -1.97 15.92 -21.30
CA PHE A 90 -1.00 14.84 -21.10
C PHE A 90 0.39 15.42 -20.84
#